data_AF-A0A1X7NUS7-F1
#
_entry.id   AF-A0A1X7NUS7-F1
#
_cell.length_a   1.000
_cell.length_b   1.000
_cell.length_c   1.000
_cell.angle_alpha   90.00
_cell.angle_beta   90.00
_cell.angle_gamma   90.00
#
_symmetry.space_group_name_H-M   'P 1'
#
loop_
_entity.id
_entity.type
_entity.pdbx_description
1 polymer ?
#
loop_
_entity_poly.entity_id
_entity_poly.type
_entity_poly.pdbx_seq_one_letter_code
_entity_poly.pdbx_strand_id
1 'polypeptide(L)'
;MPATIIRLVATAGLFALCAAGAARAQDAGGATYAGDAYDPVSGYRCVTPFCDTVALPGTSCLCQKLNPNETRREKVRYACTDMKSRQQCDAPR
;
A
#
# COMPACT_ATOMS: atom_id res chain seq x y z
N MET A 1 -71.53 -10.00 -5.32
CA MET A 1 -71.45 -10.64 -6.65
C MET A 1 -71.12 -9.54 -7.68
N PRO A 2 -70.26 -9.80 -8.68
CA PRO A 2 -68.83 -9.41 -8.62
C PRO A 2 -68.40 -8.42 -9.72
N ALA A 3 -67.26 -7.74 -9.52
CA ALA A 3 -66.47 -7.14 -10.59
C ALA A 3 -64.97 -7.17 -10.19
N THR A 4 -64.19 -8.09 -10.79
CA THR A 4 -63.18 -7.82 -11.85
C THR A 4 -61.83 -7.38 -11.27
N ILE A 5 -60.93 -8.34 -11.00
CA ILE A 5 -59.73 -8.67 -11.81
C ILE A 5 -58.85 -7.46 -12.14
N ILE A 6 -57.71 -7.33 -11.45
CA ILE A 6 -56.47 -6.80 -12.04
C ILE A 6 -55.32 -7.72 -11.62
N ARG A 7 -54.78 -8.45 -12.60
CA ARG A 7 -53.45 -9.06 -12.55
C ARG A 7 -52.44 -7.98 -12.93
N LEU A 8 -51.52 -7.64 -12.03
CA LEU A 8 -50.27 -6.92 -12.33
C LEU A 8 -49.15 -7.83 -11.84
N VAL A 9 -48.62 -8.67 -12.73
CA VAL A 9 -47.37 -8.46 -13.47
C VAL A 9 -46.17 -8.44 -12.52
N ALA A 10 -45.42 -9.54 -12.59
CA ALA A 10 -44.11 -9.73 -12.01
C ALA A 10 -43.12 -8.68 -12.54
N THR A 11 -42.29 -8.13 -11.65
CA THR A 11 -40.97 -7.62 -12.02
C THR A 11 -39.97 -7.96 -10.92
N ALA A 12 -38.99 -8.77 -11.33
CA ALA A 12 -37.79 -9.06 -10.59
C ALA A 12 -37.07 -7.76 -10.19
N GLY A 13 -36.67 -7.67 -8.92
CA GLY A 13 -35.88 -6.58 -8.37
C GLY A 13 -34.75 -7.15 -7.51
N LEU A 14 -33.86 -7.90 -8.16
CA LEU A 14 -32.60 -8.37 -7.61
C LEU A 14 -31.70 -7.14 -7.34
N PHE A 15 -31.67 -6.63 -6.11
CA PHE A 15 -30.66 -5.65 -5.69
C PHE A 15 -30.20 -5.94 -4.26
N ALA A 16 -29.78 -7.19 -4.04
CA ALA A 16 -28.78 -7.47 -3.03
C ALA A 16 -27.41 -7.30 -3.72
N LEU A 17 -26.61 -6.29 -3.35
CA LEU A 17 -25.15 -6.34 -3.44
C LEU A 17 -24.54 -5.10 -2.79
N CYS A 18 -24.03 -5.31 -1.58
CA CYS A 18 -22.71 -4.86 -1.12
C CYS A 18 -22.33 -3.39 -1.36
N ALA A 19 -22.72 -2.52 -0.43
CA ALA A 19 -22.01 -1.26 -0.17
C ALA A 19 -21.33 -1.30 1.22
N ALA A 20 -20.61 -2.39 1.50
CA ALA A 20 -19.66 -2.45 2.59
C ALA A 20 -18.25 -2.40 1.98
N GLY A 21 -17.58 -1.25 2.08
CA GLY A 21 -16.21 -1.14 1.58
C GLY A 21 -15.69 0.27 1.29
N ALA A 22 -16.09 1.30 2.04
CA ALA A 22 -15.33 2.54 2.07
C ALA A 22 -14.08 2.36 2.96
N ALA A 23 -13.14 1.52 2.51
CA ALA A 23 -11.79 1.50 3.06
C ALA A 23 -11.10 2.81 2.65
N ARG A 24 -10.52 3.48 3.64
CA ARG A 24 -10.00 4.85 3.59
C ARG A 24 -8.94 4.98 2.48
N ALA A 25 -9.19 5.82 1.49
CA ALA A 25 -8.11 6.46 0.73
C ALA A 25 -7.42 7.43 1.70
N GLN A 26 -6.27 7.05 2.25
CA GLN A 26 -5.46 7.95 3.04
C GLN A 26 -4.71 8.88 2.09
N ASP A 27 -4.84 10.17 2.38
CA ASP A 27 -4.31 11.33 1.68
C ASP A 27 -2.95 11.15 1.00
N ALA A 28 -2.95 11.50 -0.29
CA ALA A 28 -1.77 11.90 -1.01
C ALA A 28 -1.24 13.23 -0.44
N GLY A 29 -0.27 13.17 0.47
CA GLY A 29 0.41 14.35 0.99
C GLY A 29 1.11 14.13 2.32
N GLY A 30 2.30 13.51 2.30
CA GLY A 30 3.17 13.45 3.48
C GLY A 30 2.75 12.45 4.54
N ALA A 31 2.36 11.23 4.15
CA ALA A 31 2.24 10.13 5.10
C ALA A 31 3.59 9.93 5.79
N THR A 32 3.61 10.19 7.09
CA THR A 32 4.78 9.96 7.94
C THR A 32 4.81 8.48 8.30
N TYR A 33 5.60 7.71 7.55
CA TYR A 33 5.77 6.27 7.68
C TYR A 33 6.87 5.88 8.71
N ALA A 34 7.18 6.73 9.68
CA ALA A 34 8.19 6.36 10.68
C ALA A 34 7.61 5.33 11.67
N GLY A 35 8.30 4.20 11.87
CA GLY A 35 7.94 3.17 12.85
C GLY A 35 7.60 1.82 12.21
N ASP A 36 6.46 1.24 12.58
CA ASP A 36 5.98 -0.06 12.07
C ASP A 36 5.41 0.02 10.64
N ALA A 37 5.56 1.15 9.96
CA ALA A 37 5.13 1.29 8.59
C ALA A 37 6.13 0.65 7.62
N TYR A 38 5.59 0.16 6.52
CA TYR A 38 6.34 -0.50 5.46
C TYR A 38 6.21 0.30 4.18
N ASP A 39 7.30 0.34 3.42
CA ASP A 39 7.34 0.98 2.13
C ASP A 39 6.37 0.26 1.18
N PRO A 40 5.38 0.94 0.59
CA PRO A 40 4.35 0.29 -0.22
C PRO A 40 4.90 -0.32 -1.52
N VAL A 41 6.08 0.08 -1.96
CA VAL A 41 6.68 -0.37 -3.22
C VAL A 41 7.55 -1.62 -3.02
N SER A 42 8.39 -1.61 -1.99
CA SER A 42 9.34 -2.69 -1.72
C SER A 42 8.92 -3.65 -0.62
N GLY A 43 8.01 -3.23 0.27
CA GLY A 43 7.61 -3.97 1.46
C GLY A 43 8.64 -3.94 2.59
N TYR A 44 9.66 -3.08 2.51
CA TYR A 44 10.68 -2.95 3.57
C TYR A 44 10.25 -1.96 4.65
N ARG A 45 10.72 -2.17 5.89
CA ARG A 45 10.32 -1.31 7.01
C ARG A 45 10.92 0.08 6.85
N CYS A 46 10.10 1.12 7.01
CA CYS A 46 10.54 2.50 6.90
C CYS A 46 11.21 2.94 8.19
N VAL A 47 12.41 3.53 8.05
CA VAL A 47 13.19 4.05 9.17
C VAL A 47 12.98 5.55 9.32
N THR A 48 12.73 6.23 8.20
CA THR A 48 12.43 7.65 8.16
C THR A 48 10.93 7.88 7.94
N PRO A 49 10.40 9.05 8.36
CA PRO A 49 9.00 9.40 8.13
C PRO A 49 8.61 9.42 6.65
N PHE A 50 9.55 9.65 5.73
CA PHE A 50 9.22 9.72 4.30
C PHE A 50 9.49 8.42 3.55
N CYS A 51 9.79 7.30 4.24
CA CYS A 51 10.21 6.03 3.62
C CYS A 51 11.36 6.15 2.61
N ASP A 52 12.13 7.25 2.64
CA ASP A 52 13.31 7.41 1.79
C ASP A 52 14.46 6.52 2.28
N THR A 53 14.47 6.13 3.55
CA THR A 53 15.39 5.14 4.10
C THR A 53 14.63 3.96 4.69
N VAL A 54 15.00 2.75 4.27
CA VAL A 54 14.37 1.49 4.67
C VAL A 54 15.38 0.55 5.32
N ALA A 55 14.90 -0.29 6.24
CA ALA A 55 15.68 -1.36 6.85
C ALA A 55 15.51 -2.65 6.05
N LEU A 56 16.62 -3.25 5.63
CA LEU A 56 16.60 -4.49 4.89
C LEU A 56 16.31 -5.67 5.84
N PRO A 57 15.35 -6.55 5.52
CA PRO A 57 14.95 -7.63 6.43
C PRO A 57 16.08 -8.63 6.63
N GLY A 58 16.26 -9.07 7.88
CA GLY A 58 17.26 -10.08 8.23
C GLY A 58 18.71 -9.60 8.21
N THR A 59 18.97 -8.30 8.01
CA THR A 59 20.33 -7.73 8.02
C THR A 59 20.40 -6.46 8.89
N SER A 60 21.62 -5.96 9.13
CA SER A 60 21.86 -4.65 9.75
C SER A 60 22.03 -3.52 8.73
N CYS A 61 21.61 -3.73 7.49
CA CYS A 61 21.76 -2.75 6.42
C CYS A 61 20.56 -1.78 6.35
N LEU A 62 20.87 -0.50 6.22
CA LEU A 62 19.91 0.53 5.85
C LEU A 62 20.12 0.90 4.39
N CYS A 63 19.03 1.05 3.66
CA CYS A 63 19.03 1.38 2.25
C CYS A 63 18.28 2.70 2.03
N GLN A 64 18.97 3.70 1.47
CA GLN A 64 18.34 4.93 1.02
C GLN A 64 17.86 4.78 -0.42
N LYS A 65 16.61 5.13 -0.69
CA LYS A 65 16.05 5.25 -2.02
C LYS A 65 16.64 6.44 -2.74
N LEU A 66 17.25 6.19 -3.90
CA LEU A 66 17.79 7.24 -4.76
C LEU A 66 16.70 7.87 -5.64
N ASN A 67 15.55 7.21 -5.77
CA ASN A 67 14.37 7.67 -6.49
C ASN A 67 13.10 7.44 -5.65
N PRO A 68 12.88 8.23 -4.58
CA PRO A 68 11.82 7.98 -3.59
C PRO A 68 10.40 7.99 -4.16
N ASN A 69 10.17 8.66 -5.30
CA ASN A 69 8.86 8.72 -5.97
C ASN A 69 8.60 7.56 -6.96
N GLU A 70 9.54 6.63 -7.16
CA GLU A 70 9.30 5.49 -8.05
C GLU A 70 8.32 4.51 -7.42
N THR A 71 7.27 4.17 -8.16
CA THR A 71 6.20 3.28 -7.72
C THR A 71 6.38 1.84 -8.20
N ARG A 72 7.29 1.60 -9.15
CA ARG A 72 7.62 0.27 -9.66
C ARG A 72 8.84 -0.29 -8.96
N ARG A 73 8.65 -1.39 -8.23
CA ARG A 73 9.70 -2.05 -7.42
C ARG A 73 10.97 -2.32 -8.22
N GLU A 74 10.85 -2.83 -9.43
CA GLU A 74 11.95 -3.20 -10.31
C GLU A 74 12.78 -2.00 -10.80
N LYS A 75 12.30 -0.77 -10.59
CA LYS A 75 13.00 0.47 -10.95
C LYS A 75 13.49 1.23 -9.73
N VAL A 76 13.16 0.80 -8.52
CA VAL A 76 13.65 1.46 -7.32
C VAL A 76 15.14 1.19 -7.19
N ARG A 77 15.89 2.26 -6.95
CA ARG A 77 17.34 2.23 -6.77
C ARG A 77 17.67 2.53 -5.33
N TYR A 78 18.59 1.74 -4.79
CA TYR A 78 19.02 1.86 -3.40
C TYR A 78 20.52 2.12 -3.29
N ALA A 79 20.91 2.90 -2.30
CA ALA A 79 22.26 2.93 -1.75
C ALA A 79 22.22 2.38 -0.32
N CYS A 80 22.90 1.26 -0.07
CA CYS A 80 22.81 0.54 1.19
C CYS A 80 24.11 0.54 1.97
N THR A 81 24.03 0.74 3.29
CA THR A 81 25.17 0.71 4.20
C THR A 81 24.85 -0.07 5.47
N ASP A 82 25.84 -0.77 6.01
CA ASP A 82 25.73 -1.50 7.26
C ASP A 82 25.81 -0.52 8.44
N MET A 83 24.84 -0.57 9.35
CA MET A 83 24.77 0.37 10.47
C MET A 83 25.92 0.21 11.46
N LYS A 84 26.50 -0.98 11.59
CA LYS A 84 27.51 -1.29 12.60
C LYS A 84 28.92 -0.94 12.12
N SER A 85 29.22 -1.30 10.89
CA SER A 85 30.56 -1.22 10.29
C SER A 85 30.71 -0.08 9.29
N ARG A 86 29.61 0.58 8.88
CA ARG A 86 29.58 1.63 7.85
C ARG A 86 30.09 1.18 6.48
N GLN A 87 30.16 -0.14 6.25
CA GLN A 87 30.54 -0.72 4.98
C GLN A 87 29.36 -0.76 4.01
N GLN A 88 29.64 -0.79 2.71
CA GLN A 88 28.62 -0.92 1.68
C GLN A 88 27.92 -2.29 1.81
N CYS A 89 26.59 -2.29 1.73
CA CYS A 89 25.81 -3.52 1.59
C CYS A 89 25.36 -3.71 0.15
N ASP A 90 25.09 -4.97 -0.21
CA ASP A 90 24.42 -5.29 -1.47
C ASP A 90 23.00 -4.70 -1.47
N ALA A 91 22.69 -3.99 -2.54
CA ALA A 91 21.35 -3.46 -2.74
C ALA A 91 20.38 -4.59 -3.11
N PRO A 92 19.14 -4.57 -2.56
CA PRO A 92 18.12 -5.51 -2.97
C PRO A 92 17.76 -5.32 -4.45
N ARG A 93 17.48 -6.44 -5.13
CA ARG A 93 16.97 -6.47 -6.51
C ARG A 93 15.47 -6.22 -6.56
#